data_AF-A0A3C1CAN2-F1
#
_entry.id   AF-A0A3C1CAN2-F1
#
_cell.length_a   1.000
_cell.length_b   1.000
_cell.length_c   1.000
_cell.angle_alpha   90.00
_cell.angle_beta   90.00
_cell.angle_gamma   90.00
#
_symmetry.space_group_name_H-M   'P 1'
#
loop_
_entity.id
_entity.type
_entity.pdbx_description
1 polymer ?
#
loop_
_entity_poly.entity_id
_entity_poly.type
_entity_poly.pdbx_seq_one_letter_code
_entity_poly.pdbx_strand_id
1 'polypeptide(L)'
;MLHPKINNHTIIGNMELLITVNSKTGAESLMQGKKVICLGDAFYSNSSSVNFIGDINNLYKLINKTISELPPSGSSINNFFQCTWDETYPGELYYCSPSNISVSARSIAKSIGFM
;
A
#
# COMPACT_ATOMS: atom_id res chain seq x y z
N MET A 1 -5.52 8.74 -21.21
CA MET A 1 -5.00 7.53 -20.52
C MET A 1 -3.61 7.21 -21.05
N LEU A 2 -2.75 6.61 -20.23
CA LEU A 2 -1.42 6.15 -20.63
C LEU A 2 -1.50 4.85 -21.43
N HIS A 3 -0.48 4.58 -22.24
CA HIS A 3 -0.38 3.33 -23.00
C HIS A 3 -0.17 2.13 -22.04
N PRO A 4 -0.87 1.00 -22.19
CA PRO A 4 -0.86 -0.11 -21.22
C PRO A 4 0.49 -0.83 -21.09
N LYS A 5 1.41 -0.65 -22.06
CA LYS A 5 2.77 -1.19 -21.98
C LYS A 5 3.73 -0.34 -21.12
N ILE A 6 3.30 0.82 -20.65
CA ILE A 6 4.13 1.66 -19.77
C ILE A 6 4.18 0.99 -18.39
N ASN A 7 5.39 0.77 -17.87
CA ASN A 7 5.60 0.18 -16.57
C ASN A 7 5.19 1.17 -15.46
N ASN A 8 4.39 0.72 -14.49
CA ASN A 8 4.00 1.51 -13.32
C ASN A 8 5.19 2.11 -12.58
N HIS A 9 6.30 1.39 -12.45
CA HIS A 9 7.51 1.88 -11.80
C HIS A 9 8.05 3.15 -12.48
N THR A 10 7.98 3.22 -13.81
CA THR A 10 8.36 4.42 -14.56
C THR A 10 7.44 5.59 -14.24
N ILE A 11 6.15 5.35 -14.11
CA ILE A 11 5.15 6.38 -13.77
C ILE A 11 5.40 6.90 -12.35
N ILE A 12 5.57 5.99 -11.38
CA ILE A 12 5.84 6.32 -9.98
C ILE A 12 7.11 7.16 -9.86
N GLY A 13 8.17 6.83 -10.59
CA GLY A 13 9.42 7.59 -10.59
C GLY A 13 9.23 9.08 -10.97
N ASN A 14 8.30 9.38 -11.88
CA ASN A 14 8.10 10.72 -12.44
C ASN A 14 6.99 11.54 -11.77
N MET A 15 6.23 10.98 -10.84
CA MET A 15 5.17 11.72 -10.13
C MET A 15 5.67 12.33 -8.81
N GLU A 16 5.03 13.42 -8.41
CA GLU A 16 5.24 14.09 -7.12
C GLU A 16 4.27 13.59 -6.04
N LEU A 17 3.05 13.23 -6.45
CA LEU A 17 1.96 12.82 -5.58
C LEU A 17 1.10 11.77 -6.30
N LEU A 18 0.76 10.69 -5.61
CA LEU A 18 -0.27 9.75 -6.01
C LEU A 18 -1.56 9.99 -5.22
N ILE A 19 -2.69 10.01 -5.92
CA ILE A 19 -4.02 9.91 -5.30
C ILE A 19 -4.60 8.57 -5.72
N THR A 20 -5.01 7.74 -4.76
CA THR A 20 -5.51 6.39 -5.03
C THR A 20 -6.64 6.01 -4.09
N VAL A 21 -7.53 5.11 -4.51
CA VAL A 21 -8.57 4.57 -3.64
C VAL A 21 -7.98 3.50 -2.73
N ASN A 22 -7.60 2.34 -3.27
CA ASN A 22 -7.03 1.23 -2.52
C ASN A 22 -6.07 0.37 -3.37
N SER A 23 -5.39 0.99 -4.34
CA SER A 23 -4.52 0.25 -5.27
C SER A 23 -3.24 -0.22 -4.60
N LYS A 24 -2.72 -1.37 -5.04
CA LYS A 24 -1.34 -1.82 -4.74
C LYS A 24 -0.29 -0.78 -5.11
N THR A 25 -0.54 -0.03 -6.18
CA THR A 25 0.32 1.09 -6.61
C THR A 25 0.50 2.15 -5.51
N GLY A 26 -0.46 2.30 -4.59
CA GLY A 26 -0.30 3.16 -3.42
C GLY A 26 0.82 2.70 -2.49
N ALA A 27 0.84 1.41 -2.15
CA ALA A 27 1.91 0.81 -1.35
C ALA A 27 3.26 0.88 -2.07
N GLU A 28 3.31 0.52 -3.37
CA GLU A 28 4.53 0.59 -4.19
C GLU A 28 5.10 2.01 -4.23
N SER A 29 4.24 3.02 -4.33
CA SER A 29 4.63 4.43 -4.34
C SER A 29 5.18 4.88 -2.98
N LEU A 30 4.57 4.43 -1.88
CA LEU A 30 5.09 4.65 -0.54
C LEU A 30 6.50 4.07 -0.38
N MET A 31 6.70 2.83 -0.82
CA MET A 31 8.01 2.16 -0.75
C MET A 31 9.09 2.92 -1.53
N GLN A 32 8.71 3.66 -2.57
CA GLN A 32 9.60 4.55 -3.34
C GLN A 32 9.72 5.96 -2.75
N GLY A 33 9.21 6.19 -1.53
CA GLY A 33 9.27 7.48 -0.85
C GLY A 33 8.36 8.54 -1.45
N LYS A 34 7.38 8.16 -2.28
CA LYS A 34 6.44 9.11 -2.88
C LYS A 34 5.33 9.47 -1.91
N LYS A 35 4.82 10.69 -2.07
CA LYS A 35 3.65 11.16 -1.34
C LYS A 35 2.42 10.45 -1.87
N VAL A 36 1.57 9.97 -0.97
CA VAL A 36 0.33 9.25 -1.32
C VAL A 36 -0.83 9.80 -0.51
N ILE A 37 -1.91 10.12 -1.21
CA ILE A 37 -3.24 10.36 -0.64
C ILE A 37 -4.10 9.12 -0.92
N CYS A 38 -4.68 8.55 0.12
CA CYS A 38 -5.50 7.35 0.05
C CYS A 38 -6.97 7.71 0.35
N LEU A 39 -7.86 7.43 -0.60
CA LEU A 39 -9.29 7.77 -0.53
C LEU A 39 -10.15 6.64 0.04
N GLY A 40 -9.64 5.41 0.06
CA GLY A 40 -10.39 4.22 0.46
C GLY A 40 -9.62 3.37 1.48
N ASP A 41 -10.28 2.33 1.96
CA ASP A 41 -9.64 1.42 2.90
C ASP A 41 -8.62 0.52 2.17
N ALA A 42 -7.37 0.62 2.60
CA ALA A 42 -6.24 -0.15 2.11
C ALA A 42 -5.39 -0.53 3.33
N PHE A 43 -4.63 -1.62 3.27
CA PHE A 43 -3.84 -2.05 4.43
C PHE A 43 -2.83 -0.98 4.91
N TYR A 44 -2.42 -0.07 4.02
CA TYR A 44 -1.52 1.05 4.31
C TYR A 44 -2.23 2.35 4.73
N SER A 45 -3.57 2.38 4.78
CA SER A 45 -4.35 3.59 5.10
C SER A 45 -3.99 4.19 6.47
N ASN A 46 -3.60 3.33 7.42
CA ASN A 46 -3.18 3.70 8.78
C ASN A 46 -1.68 3.97 8.93
N SER A 47 -0.91 3.93 7.85
CA SER A 47 0.50 4.30 7.87
C SER A 47 0.64 5.80 8.17
N SER A 48 1.56 6.17 9.05
CA SER A 48 1.94 7.58 9.29
C SER A 48 2.52 8.27 8.06
N SER A 49 2.90 7.50 7.03
CA SER A 49 3.46 7.97 5.77
C SER A 49 2.41 8.16 4.66
N VAL A 50 1.12 7.99 4.99
CA VAL A 50 -0.02 8.16 4.07
C VAL A 50 -0.92 9.28 4.58
N ASN A 51 -1.39 10.11 3.65
CA ASN A 51 -2.46 11.06 3.93
C ASN A 51 -3.81 10.43 3.58
N PHE A 52 -4.50 9.85 4.57
CA PHE A 52 -5.85 9.31 4.38
C PHE A 52 -6.92 10.42 4.40
N ILE A 53 -7.94 10.30 3.56
CA ILE A 53 -9.07 11.24 3.51
C ILE A 53 -10.39 10.54 3.82
N GLY A 54 -10.99 10.93 4.95
CA GLY A 54 -12.32 10.45 5.34
C GLY A 54 -13.48 11.24 4.73
N ASP A 55 -13.22 12.47 4.26
CA ASP A 55 -14.24 13.35 3.66
C ASP A 55 -13.67 14.01 2.40
N ILE A 56 -14.22 13.62 1.24
CA ILE A 56 -13.77 14.07 -0.09
C ILE A 56 -13.85 15.59 -0.28
N ASN A 57 -14.70 16.29 0.46
CA ASN A 57 -14.81 17.74 0.38
C ASN A 57 -13.49 18.44 0.80
N ASN A 58 -12.65 17.76 1.58
CA ASN A 58 -11.35 18.26 2.01
C ASN A 58 -10.20 17.93 1.06
N LEU A 59 -10.46 17.26 -0.08
CA LEU A 59 -9.41 16.73 -0.96
C LEU A 59 -8.47 17.82 -1.47
N TYR A 60 -9.02 18.94 -1.97
CA TYR A 60 -8.21 20.05 -2.47
C TYR A 60 -7.27 20.63 -1.39
N LYS A 61 -7.78 20.77 -0.17
CA LYS A 61 -6.98 21.24 0.97
C LYS A 61 -5.87 20.25 1.31
N LEU A 62 -6.17 18.96 1.29
CA LEU A 62 -5.21 17.90 1.57
C LEU A 62 -4.13 17.81 0.48
N ILE A 63 -4.50 17.90 -0.79
CA ILE A 63 -3.55 17.92 -1.92
C ILE A 63 -2.53 19.05 -1.73
N ASN A 64 -2.99 20.28 -1.50
CA ASN A 64 -2.10 21.44 -1.32
C ASN A 64 -1.17 21.25 -0.11
N LYS A 65 -1.72 20.76 1.00
CA LYS A 65 -0.93 20.43 2.20
C LYS A 65 0.16 19.40 1.87
N THR A 66 -0.22 18.25 1.31
CA THR A 66 0.71 17.16 1.01
C THR A 66 1.79 17.56 0.00
N ILE A 67 1.46 18.35 -1.02
CA ILE A 67 2.45 18.86 -1.98
C ILE A 67 3.49 19.76 -1.27
N SER A 68 3.07 20.55 -0.29
CA SER A 68 3.98 21.42 0.48
C SER A 68 4.85 20.70 1.52
N GLU A 69 4.45 19.49 1.96
CA GLU A 69 5.18 18.72 2.97
C GLU A 69 6.48 18.10 2.43
N LEU A 70 7.39 17.71 3.31
CA LEU A 70 8.49 16.85 2.91
C LEU A 70 7.99 15.44 2.55
N PRO A 71 8.67 14.72 1.65
CA PRO A 71 8.37 13.31 1.42
C PRO A 71 8.49 12.48 2.72
N PRO A 72 7.74 11.37 2.83
CA PRO A 72 7.84 10.48 3.99
C PRO A 72 9.27 9.95 4.17
N SER A 73 9.69 9.79 5.43
CA SER A 73 11.03 9.28 5.73
C SER A 73 11.13 7.79 5.42
N GLY A 74 12.28 7.38 4.87
CA GLY A 74 12.54 5.96 4.59
C GLY A 74 12.46 5.08 5.85
N SER A 75 12.82 5.61 7.02
CA SER A 75 12.68 4.87 8.29
C SER A 75 11.23 4.60 8.68
N SER A 76 10.33 5.58 8.51
CA SER A 76 8.90 5.41 8.79
C SER A 76 8.27 4.38 7.85
N ILE A 77 8.61 4.46 6.56
CA ILE A 77 8.17 3.51 5.54
C ILE A 77 8.66 2.10 5.89
N ASN A 78 9.96 1.93 6.12
CA ASN A 78 10.54 0.62 6.43
C ASN A 78 9.94 0.02 7.69
N ASN A 79 9.75 0.82 8.74
CA ASN A 79 9.13 0.35 9.97
C ASN A 79 7.70 -0.16 9.72
N PHE A 80 6.88 0.60 8.99
CA PHE A 80 5.51 0.19 8.67
C PHE A 80 5.47 -1.13 7.89
N PHE A 81 6.27 -1.25 6.82
CA PHE A 81 6.29 -2.45 6.00
C PHE A 81 6.91 -3.65 6.71
N GLN A 82 7.90 -3.44 7.58
CA GLN A 82 8.47 -4.50 8.41
C GLN A 82 7.43 -5.03 9.40
N CYS A 83 6.74 -4.16 10.15
CA CYS A 83 5.67 -4.58 11.05
C CYS A 83 4.54 -5.29 10.28
N THR A 84 4.18 -4.79 9.10
CA THR A 84 3.17 -5.45 8.25
C THR A 84 3.64 -6.85 7.86
N TRP A 85 4.89 -7.00 7.45
CA TRP A 85 5.49 -8.28 7.06
C TRP A 85 5.55 -9.28 8.23
N ASP A 86 5.93 -8.82 9.42
CA ASP A 86 6.05 -9.65 10.62
C ASP A 86 4.70 -10.25 11.05
N GLU A 87 3.59 -9.59 10.71
CA GLU A 87 2.21 -10.05 10.94
C GLU A 87 1.62 -10.85 9.77
N THR A 88 2.42 -11.21 8.76
CA THR A 88 1.97 -12.06 7.65
C THR A 88 2.19 -13.55 7.93
N TYR A 89 1.43 -14.39 7.21
CA TYR A 89 1.55 -15.83 7.23
C TYR A 89 1.98 -16.36 5.86
N PRO A 90 2.71 -17.49 5.80
CA PRO A 90 3.15 -18.04 4.53
C PRO A 90 1.97 -18.48 3.66
N GLY A 91 2.11 -18.26 2.35
CA GLY A 91 1.16 -18.64 1.32
C GLY A 91 1.31 -17.74 0.08
N GLU A 92 1.11 -18.31 -1.11
CA GLU A 92 1.16 -17.56 -2.37
C GLU A 92 -0.22 -17.55 -3.03
N LEU A 93 -0.68 -16.37 -3.43
CA LEU A 93 -1.97 -16.24 -4.11
C LEU A 93 -1.85 -16.78 -5.54
N TYR A 94 -2.91 -17.44 -6.02
CA TYR A 94 -2.99 -17.99 -7.38
C TYR A 94 -2.00 -19.13 -7.72
N TYR A 95 -1.18 -19.58 -6.77
CA TYR A 95 -0.29 -20.73 -6.97
C TYR A 95 -0.94 -22.03 -6.46
N CYS A 96 -1.65 -22.76 -7.33
CA CYS A 96 -2.49 -23.90 -6.93
C CYS A 96 -1.74 -25.24 -6.75
N SER A 97 -0.49 -25.24 -6.29
CA SER A 97 0.20 -26.49 -5.94
C SER A 97 -0.41 -27.09 -4.66
N PRO A 98 -0.49 -28.43 -4.52
CA PRO A 98 -1.02 -29.07 -3.31
C PRO A 98 -0.33 -28.62 -2.01
N SER A 99 0.99 -28.37 -2.08
CA SER A 99 1.77 -27.86 -0.97
C SER A 99 1.36 -26.43 -0.58
N ASN A 100 1.22 -25.51 -1.55
CA ASN A 100 0.82 -24.14 -1.28
C ASN A 100 -0.63 -24.05 -0.74
N ILE A 101 -1.55 -24.87 -1.27
CA ILE A 101 -2.92 -24.95 -0.76
C ILE A 101 -2.91 -25.38 0.71
N SER A 102 -2.13 -26.40 1.05
CA SER A 102 -2.02 -26.91 2.43
C SER A 102 -1.42 -25.87 3.38
N VAL A 103 -0.39 -25.13 2.95
CA VAL A 103 0.22 -24.03 3.71
C VAL A 103 -0.77 -22.89 3.92
N SER A 104 -1.42 -22.43 2.85
CA SER A 104 -2.38 -21.32 2.90
C SER A 104 -3.58 -21.65 3.80
N ALA A 105 -4.12 -22.88 3.69
CA ALA A 105 -5.22 -23.32 4.55
C ALA A 105 -4.84 -23.33 6.04
N ARG A 106 -3.63 -23.80 6.39
CA ARG A 106 -3.14 -23.76 7.77
C ARG A 106 -2.93 -22.33 8.26
N SER A 107 -2.35 -21.47 7.43
CA SER A 107 -2.13 -20.05 7.73
C SER A 107 -3.44 -19.33 8.03
N ILE A 108 -4.47 -19.54 7.20
CA ILE A 108 -5.81 -18.96 7.40
C ILE A 108 -6.45 -19.51 8.68
N ALA A 109 -6.45 -20.82 8.89
CA ALA A 109 -7.02 -21.41 10.10
C ALA A 109 -6.34 -20.90 11.38
N LYS A 110 -5.02 -20.72 11.35
CA LYS A 110 -4.26 -20.12 12.47
C LYS A 110 -4.65 -18.65 12.69
N SER A 111 -4.81 -17.85 11.63
CA SER A 111 -5.10 -16.41 11.77
C SER A 111 -6.50 -16.11 12.31
N ILE A 112 -7.46 -17.00 12.09
CA ILE A 112 -8.85 -16.87 12.60
C ILE A 112 -9.11 -17.66 13.90
N GLY A 113 -8.08 -18.27 14.50
CA GLY A 113 -8.18 -18.97 15.80
C GLY A 113 -8.84 -20.36 15.75
N PHE A 114 -8.76 -21.06 14.62
CA PHE A 114 -9.31 -22.42 14.46
C PHE A 114 -8.32 -23.55 14.82
N MET A 115 -7.09 -23.23 15.20
CA MET A 115 -6.04 -24.14 15.68
C MET A 115 -5.39 -23.59 16.95
#